data_AF-A0AA84ZZN4-F1
#
_entry.id   AF-A0AA84ZZN4-F1
#
_cell.length_a   1.000
_cell.length_b   1.000
_cell.length_c   1.000
_cell.angle_alpha   90.00
_cell.angle_beta   90.00
_cell.angle_gamma   90.00
#
_symmetry.space_group_name_H-M   'P 1'
#
loop_
_entity.id
_entity.type
_entity.pdbx_description
1 polymer ?
#
loop_
_entity_poly.entity_id
_entity_poly.type
_entity_poly.pdbx_seq_one_letter_code
_entity_poly.pdbx_strand_id
1 'polypeptide(L)'
;MREERKNLILGCIAITGGILINLTFGYFYTVANMVPYIMGYVQTTIDPYISNQASIWLSAIALAVQGISMPVGGIIADKLGFRLVVAVSCLTMSGGVLLTYFTIRTTYIGVVITYAVLMGSGLGLGYSVVLTVAASWFPDHRGLIVGMVAGGFGLGALVFTPIQTALINPNNVKVNNVTRRFTDPDVLDRLPSAFLILGGILLFIQVIGFGLLRPKPTSKRASGSNTSNPSYSPKTSSSLNDKSSLSREINISPKQVFRYIDFYLLWCIMFCDIIPITIITSAYKLFGQTFISDDRFLSAVATASSLFNCAGRIIWGEIVDRVSFKLPMCTMLLTWSVILITFPHISLLTGTTLKVFYTIWVLLLFFTLSGTFVIQPAATGTLFGPVHMAVNYGLIFSAFDSKLGLDS
;
A
#
# COMPACT_ATOMS: atom_id res chain seq x y z
N MET A 1 -6.04 -21.99 27.76
CA MET A 1 -7.37 -21.34 27.75
C MET A 1 -7.36 -19.84 28.11
N ARG A 2 -7.13 -19.39 29.37
CA ARG A 2 -7.24 -17.93 29.70
C ARG A 2 -6.16 -17.06 29.04
N GLU A 3 -4.90 -17.48 29.05
CA GLU A 3 -3.79 -16.77 28.37
C GLU A 3 -3.90 -16.82 26.84
N GLU A 4 -4.36 -17.95 26.31
CA GLU A 4 -4.59 -18.12 24.87
C GLU A 4 -5.70 -17.20 24.35
N ARG A 5 -6.83 -17.12 25.07
CA ARG A 5 -7.91 -16.17 24.76
C ARG A 5 -7.43 -14.71 24.86
N LYS A 6 -6.59 -14.40 25.85
CA LYS A 6 -6.00 -13.06 26.00
C LYS A 6 -5.07 -12.72 24.83
N ASN A 7 -4.22 -13.65 24.41
CA ASN A 7 -3.33 -13.47 23.25
C ASN A 7 -4.12 -13.31 21.95
N LEU A 8 -5.21 -14.08 21.77
CA LEU A 8 -6.11 -13.92 20.64
C LEU A 8 -6.71 -12.51 20.60
N ILE A 9 -7.28 -12.03 21.72
CA ILE A 9 -7.87 -10.69 21.82
C ILE A 9 -6.82 -9.61 21.53
N LEU A 10 -5.63 -9.71 22.11
CA LEU A 10 -4.55 -8.74 21.88
C LEU A 10 -4.07 -8.76 20.42
N GLY A 11 -4.00 -9.95 19.80
CA GLY A 11 -3.71 -10.08 18.38
C GLY A 11 -4.76 -9.42 17.50
N CYS A 12 -6.05 -9.66 17.75
CA CYS A 12 -7.14 -8.99 17.03
C CYS A 12 -7.06 -7.47 17.18
N ILE A 13 -6.80 -6.96 18.39
CA ILE A 13 -6.62 -5.51 18.64
C ILE A 13 -5.44 -4.96 17.82
N ALA A 14 -4.31 -5.67 17.79
CA ALA A 14 -3.15 -5.25 17.01
C ALA A 14 -3.44 -5.23 15.50
N ILE A 15 -4.18 -6.22 14.99
CA ILE A 15 -4.63 -6.27 13.59
C ILE A 15 -5.55 -5.07 13.30
N THR A 16 -6.53 -4.78 14.15
CA THR A 16 -7.40 -3.59 13.99
C THR A 16 -6.58 -2.31 13.94
N GLY A 17 -5.57 -2.17 14.81
CA GLY A 17 -4.65 -1.03 14.76
C GLY A 17 -3.91 -0.92 13.42
N GLY A 18 -3.42 -2.06 12.91
CA GLY A 18 -2.77 -2.13 11.60
C GLY A 18 -3.71 -1.76 10.44
N ILE A 19 -4.97 -2.23 10.48
CA ILE A 19 -6.01 -1.91 9.49
C ILE A 19 -6.29 -0.41 9.49
N LEU A 20 -6.45 0.23 10.65
CA LEU A 20 -6.73 1.67 10.74
C LEU A 20 -5.57 2.51 10.18
N ILE A 21 -4.33 2.17 10.51
CA ILE A 21 -3.16 2.85 9.93
C ILE A 21 -3.13 2.65 8.42
N ASN A 22 -3.28 1.41 7.94
CA ASN A 22 -3.27 1.13 6.51
C ASN A 22 -4.45 1.77 5.77
N LEU A 23 -5.61 1.90 6.40
CA LEU A 23 -6.73 2.66 5.86
C LEU A 23 -6.31 4.09 5.54
N THR A 24 -5.67 4.78 6.48
CA THR A 24 -5.16 6.14 6.24
C THR A 24 -4.07 6.17 5.18
N PHE A 25 -3.19 5.18 5.12
CA PHE A 25 -2.21 5.03 4.03
C PHE A 25 -2.90 4.92 2.66
N GLY A 26 -4.05 4.25 2.60
CA GLY A 26 -4.91 4.17 1.43
C GLY A 26 -5.51 5.51 0.96
N TYR A 27 -5.39 6.59 1.75
CA TYR A 27 -5.66 7.96 1.28
C TYR A 27 -4.85 8.30 0.01
N PHE A 28 -3.68 7.67 -0.17
CA PHE A 28 -2.89 7.79 -1.40
C PHE A 28 -3.72 7.51 -2.67
N TYR A 29 -4.64 6.54 -2.65
CA TYR A 29 -5.48 6.24 -3.82
C TYR A 29 -6.47 7.36 -4.18
N THR A 30 -6.62 8.37 -3.32
CA THR A 30 -7.47 9.54 -3.58
C THR A 30 -6.73 10.70 -4.24
N VAL A 31 -5.41 10.61 -4.47
CA VAL A 31 -4.64 11.66 -5.15
C VAL A 31 -5.26 12.02 -6.50
N ALA A 32 -5.72 11.02 -7.27
CA ALA A 32 -6.40 11.23 -8.54
C ALA A 32 -7.70 12.05 -8.41
N ASN A 33 -8.44 11.90 -7.30
CA ASN A 33 -9.62 12.72 -7.01
C ASN A 33 -9.25 14.16 -6.62
N MET A 34 -8.10 14.34 -5.95
CA MET A 34 -7.62 15.66 -5.52
C MET A 34 -6.98 16.48 -6.65
N VAL A 35 -6.40 15.83 -7.67
CA VAL A 35 -5.71 16.48 -8.79
C VAL A 35 -6.54 17.58 -9.48
N PRO A 36 -7.81 17.36 -9.87
CA PRO A 36 -8.62 18.40 -10.52
C PRO A 36 -8.83 19.64 -9.64
N TYR A 37 -8.94 19.48 -8.31
CA TYR A 37 -9.09 20.58 -7.37
C TYR A 37 -7.77 21.33 -7.19
N ILE A 38 -6.68 20.60 -6.94
CA ILE A 38 -5.33 21.19 -6.76
C ILE A 38 -4.91 21.97 -7.99
N MET A 39 -5.01 21.35 -9.18
CA MET A 39 -4.58 22.00 -10.42
C MET A 39 -5.49 23.16 -10.81
N GLY A 40 -6.79 23.08 -10.52
CA GLY A 40 -7.73 24.18 -10.71
C GLY A 40 -7.38 25.38 -9.82
N TYR A 41 -7.13 25.14 -8.54
CA TYR A 41 -6.73 26.18 -7.58
C TYR A 41 -5.39 26.82 -7.96
N VAL A 42 -4.38 26.00 -8.24
CA VAL A 42 -3.05 26.51 -8.60
C VAL A 42 -3.13 27.33 -9.88
N GLN A 43 -3.84 26.87 -10.91
CA GLN A 43 -3.97 27.62 -12.16
C GLN A 43 -4.69 28.97 -11.97
N THR A 44 -5.73 29.01 -11.13
CA THR A 44 -6.55 30.21 -10.96
C THR A 44 -5.91 31.23 -10.01
N THR A 45 -5.25 30.77 -8.95
CA THR A 45 -4.79 31.63 -7.85
C THR A 45 -3.28 31.85 -7.82
N ILE A 46 -2.47 30.90 -8.31
CA ILE A 46 -1.02 30.88 -8.07
C ILE A 46 -0.21 31.06 -9.35
N ASP A 47 -0.45 30.21 -10.36
CA ASP A 47 0.30 30.16 -11.62
C ASP A 47 -0.65 29.88 -12.80
N PRO A 48 -1.11 30.93 -13.51
CA PRO A 48 -1.98 30.81 -14.69
C PRO A 48 -1.40 29.96 -15.82
N TYR A 49 -0.08 29.82 -15.89
CA TYR A 49 0.64 29.16 -16.98
C TYR A 49 1.01 27.71 -16.68
N ILE A 50 0.56 27.15 -15.55
CA ILE A 50 0.93 25.79 -15.14
C ILE A 50 0.47 24.72 -16.15
N SER A 51 1.43 23.92 -16.60
CA SER A 51 1.21 22.83 -17.55
C SER A 51 0.24 21.76 -17.03
N ASN A 52 -0.52 21.15 -17.93
CA ASN A 52 -1.38 19.99 -17.62
C ASN A 52 -0.58 18.77 -17.13
N GLN A 53 0.64 18.62 -17.63
CA GLN A 53 1.54 17.52 -17.26
C GLN A 53 2.02 17.62 -15.82
N ALA A 54 1.94 18.82 -15.20
CA ALA A 54 2.41 19.02 -13.83
C ALA A 54 1.70 18.06 -12.85
N SER A 55 0.42 17.77 -13.07
CA SER A 55 -0.40 16.91 -12.21
C SER A 55 0.16 15.49 -12.00
N ILE A 56 0.90 14.97 -12.98
CA ILE A 56 1.50 13.63 -12.93
C ILE A 56 2.52 13.52 -11.79
N TRP A 57 3.22 14.61 -11.48
CA TRP A 57 4.26 14.65 -10.45
C TRP A 57 3.71 14.39 -9.04
N LEU A 58 2.44 14.69 -8.75
CA LEU A 58 1.85 14.44 -7.44
C LEU A 58 1.81 12.95 -7.09
N SER A 59 1.43 12.10 -8.06
CA SER A 59 1.40 10.66 -7.86
C SER A 59 2.77 10.02 -8.05
N ALA A 60 3.51 10.44 -9.10
CA ALA A 60 4.79 9.85 -9.44
C ALA A 60 5.84 10.03 -8.33
N ILE A 61 5.96 11.24 -7.78
CA ILE A 61 6.92 11.52 -6.69
C ILE A 61 6.51 10.81 -5.41
N ALA A 62 5.21 10.77 -5.08
CA ALA A 62 4.74 10.07 -3.89
C ALA A 62 5.07 8.57 -3.93
N LEU A 63 4.89 7.92 -5.08
CA LEU A 63 5.26 6.51 -5.29
C LEU A 63 6.77 6.30 -5.23
N ALA A 64 7.54 7.18 -5.89
CA ALA A 64 9.00 7.12 -5.89
C ALA A 64 9.57 7.23 -4.46
N VAL A 65 9.05 8.20 -3.70
CA VAL A 65 9.49 8.43 -2.33
C VAL A 65 9.03 7.29 -1.41
N GLN A 66 7.86 6.70 -1.65
CA GLN A 66 7.39 5.52 -0.93
C GLN A 66 8.36 4.35 -1.11
N GLY A 67 8.75 4.02 -2.35
CA GLY A 67 9.64 2.90 -2.61
C GLY A 67 11.01 3.05 -1.95
N ILE A 68 11.59 4.26 -2.00
CA ILE A 68 12.89 4.57 -1.37
C ILE A 68 12.78 4.51 0.16
N SER A 69 11.68 5.03 0.72
CA SER A 69 11.50 5.14 2.17
C SER A 69 11.18 3.81 2.84
N MET A 70 10.67 2.83 2.12
CA MET A 70 10.21 1.57 2.68
C MET A 70 11.32 0.66 3.24
N PRO A 71 12.45 0.42 2.54
CA PRO A 71 13.60 -0.23 3.15
C PRO A 71 14.14 0.55 4.35
N VAL A 72 14.18 1.89 4.27
CA VAL A 72 14.66 2.77 5.36
C VAL A 72 13.82 2.59 6.61
N GLY A 73 12.49 2.55 6.48
CA GLY A 73 11.56 2.29 7.58
C GLY A 73 11.84 0.96 8.28
N GLY A 74 12.05 -0.10 7.50
CA GLY A 74 12.45 -1.40 8.04
C GLY A 74 13.78 -1.34 8.82
N ILE A 75 14.80 -0.67 8.26
CA ILE A 75 16.15 -0.61 8.86
C ILE A 75 16.10 0.12 10.20
N ILE A 76 15.32 1.21 10.27
CA ILE A 76 15.12 1.96 11.50
C ILE A 76 14.31 1.12 12.50
N ALA A 77 13.30 0.36 12.05
CA ALA A 77 12.48 -0.48 12.92
C ALA A 77 13.30 -1.59 13.58
N ASP A 78 14.24 -2.20 12.86
CA ASP A 78 15.14 -3.23 13.39
C ASP A 78 16.09 -2.68 14.47
N LYS A 79 16.48 -1.39 14.39
CA LYS A 79 17.43 -0.75 15.32
C LYS A 79 16.78 -0.03 16.49
N LEU A 80 15.73 0.75 16.22
CA LEU A 80 15.09 1.67 17.18
C LEU A 80 13.69 1.20 17.60
N GLY A 81 13.22 0.09 17.04
CA GLY A 81 11.90 -0.48 17.31
C GLY A 81 10.80 0.12 16.44
N PHE A 82 9.73 -0.66 16.24
CA PHE A 82 8.64 -0.31 15.34
C PHE A 82 7.86 0.95 15.76
N ARG A 83 7.72 1.23 17.07
CA ARG A 83 6.90 2.35 17.56
C ARG A 83 7.38 3.70 17.06
N LEU A 84 8.69 3.94 17.08
CA LEU A 84 9.25 5.19 16.59
C LEU A 84 8.96 5.35 15.10
N VAL A 85 9.19 4.30 14.31
CA VAL A 85 8.98 4.33 12.85
C VAL A 85 7.52 4.57 12.51
N VAL A 86 6.58 3.87 13.14
CA VAL A 86 5.15 4.05 12.89
C VAL A 86 4.69 5.45 13.31
N ALA A 87 5.20 6.00 14.42
CA ALA A 87 4.87 7.36 14.83
C ALA A 87 5.38 8.41 13.82
N VAL A 88 6.65 8.31 13.40
CA VAL A 88 7.22 9.20 12.38
C VAL A 88 6.48 9.06 11.05
N SER A 89 6.13 7.84 10.64
CA SER A 89 5.36 7.55 9.44
C SER A 89 3.99 8.25 9.46
N CYS A 90 3.23 8.08 10.54
CA CYS A 90 1.90 8.69 10.69
C CYS A 90 2.00 10.23 10.71
N LEU A 91 2.92 10.78 11.52
CA LEU A 91 3.11 12.23 11.62
C LEU A 91 3.58 12.85 10.30
N THR A 92 4.47 12.19 9.57
CA THR A 92 4.96 12.69 8.28
C THR A 92 3.85 12.67 7.24
N MET A 93 3.05 11.60 7.18
CA MET A 93 1.97 11.50 6.21
C MET A 93 0.85 12.52 6.48
N SER A 94 0.26 12.49 7.68
CA SER A 94 -0.85 13.39 8.03
C SER A 94 -0.38 14.84 8.15
N GLY A 95 0.83 15.06 8.68
CA GLY A 95 1.50 16.35 8.70
C GLY A 95 1.74 16.91 7.30
N GLY A 96 2.12 16.08 6.33
CA GLY A 96 2.25 16.50 4.93
C GLY A 96 0.92 17.00 4.34
N VAL A 97 -0.17 16.28 4.58
CA VAL A 97 -1.51 16.72 4.18
C VAL A 97 -1.91 18.02 4.89
N LEU A 98 -1.68 18.14 6.20
CA LEU A 98 -1.95 19.37 6.98
C LEU A 98 -1.14 20.57 6.47
N LEU A 99 0.17 20.39 6.25
CA LEU A 99 1.07 21.44 5.77
C LEU A 99 0.71 21.90 4.34
N THR A 100 0.02 21.06 3.57
CA THR A 100 -0.46 21.43 2.24
C THR A 100 -1.44 22.62 2.28
N TYR A 101 -2.13 22.84 3.41
CA TYR A 101 -2.90 24.07 3.64
C TYR A 101 -2.08 25.35 3.41
N PHE A 102 -0.82 25.37 3.84
CA PHE A 102 0.04 26.54 3.66
C PHE A 102 0.62 26.60 2.26
N THR A 103 1.08 25.48 1.72
CA THR A 103 1.78 25.47 0.44
C THR A 103 0.86 25.61 -0.78
N ILE A 104 -0.39 25.14 -0.71
CA ILE A 104 -1.37 25.33 -1.79
C ILE A 104 -1.66 26.80 -2.09
N ARG A 105 -1.45 27.68 -1.10
CA ARG A 105 -1.65 29.14 -1.21
C ARG A 105 -0.40 29.89 -1.66
N THR A 106 0.73 29.22 -1.83
CA THR A 106 2.00 29.88 -2.13
C THR A 106 2.62 29.39 -3.44
N THR A 107 2.78 28.07 -3.62
CA THR A 107 3.46 27.52 -4.80
C THR A 107 3.12 26.05 -5.04
N TYR A 108 3.03 25.67 -6.32
CA TYR A 108 2.88 24.27 -6.73
C TYR A 108 4.01 23.36 -6.22
N ILE A 109 5.26 23.85 -6.22
CA ILE A 109 6.40 23.06 -5.74
C ILE A 109 6.25 22.76 -4.25
N GLY A 110 5.74 23.71 -3.47
CA GLY A 110 5.42 23.50 -2.06
C GLY A 110 4.36 22.41 -1.88
N VAL A 111 3.34 22.37 -2.73
CA VAL A 111 2.32 21.30 -2.73
C VAL A 111 2.97 19.96 -3.04
N VAL A 112 3.87 19.88 -4.02
CA VAL A 112 4.60 18.63 -4.32
C VAL A 112 5.41 18.16 -3.11
N ILE A 113 6.11 19.06 -2.42
CA ILE A 113 6.89 18.71 -1.23
C ILE A 113 5.97 18.19 -0.11
N THR A 114 4.91 18.92 0.23
CA THR A 114 4.06 18.55 1.37
C THR A 114 3.11 17.40 1.06
N TYR A 115 2.48 17.43 -0.11
CA TYR A 115 1.43 16.48 -0.48
C TYR A 115 1.98 15.21 -1.14
N ALA A 116 3.08 15.28 -1.89
CA ALA A 116 3.66 14.10 -2.53
C ALA A 116 4.85 13.53 -1.74
N VAL A 117 5.88 14.33 -1.47
CA VAL A 117 7.12 13.85 -0.82
C VAL A 117 6.85 13.40 0.62
N LEU A 118 6.23 14.24 1.46
CA LEU A 118 5.97 13.86 2.85
C LEU A 118 4.94 12.73 2.97
N MET A 119 3.87 12.76 2.16
CA MET A 119 2.89 11.67 2.14
C MET A 119 3.53 10.34 1.70
N GLY A 120 4.32 10.35 0.63
CA GLY A 120 5.06 9.18 0.15
C GLY A 120 6.08 8.66 1.17
N SER A 121 6.79 9.57 1.84
CA SER A 121 7.76 9.22 2.91
C SER A 121 7.05 8.54 4.08
N GLY A 122 5.96 9.15 4.57
CA GLY A 122 5.17 8.60 5.66
C GLY A 122 4.62 7.22 5.31
N LEU A 123 4.04 7.07 4.12
CA LEU A 123 3.57 5.80 3.61
C LEU A 123 4.67 4.73 3.56
N GLY A 124 5.80 5.05 2.92
CA GLY A 124 6.92 4.12 2.76
C GLY A 124 7.50 3.65 4.10
N LEU A 125 7.82 4.59 5.00
CA LEU A 125 8.44 4.27 6.30
C LEU A 125 7.62 3.27 7.14
N GLY A 126 6.29 3.39 7.12
CA GLY A 126 5.41 2.62 8.00
C GLY A 126 4.83 1.35 7.37
N TYR A 127 4.65 1.28 6.05
CA TYR A 127 3.84 0.25 5.40
C TYR A 127 4.32 -1.18 5.73
N SER A 128 5.58 -1.50 5.41
CA SER A 128 6.13 -2.85 5.68
C SER A 128 6.18 -3.18 7.17
N VAL A 129 6.51 -2.19 8.00
CA VAL A 129 6.63 -2.33 9.46
C VAL A 129 5.29 -2.70 10.09
N VAL A 130 4.21 -2.01 9.72
CA VAL A 130 2.86 -2.29 10.26
C VAL A 130 2.40 -3.69 9.84
N LEU A 131 2.64 -4.10 8.59
CA LEU A 131 2.32 -5.46 8.12
C LEU A 131 3.08 -6.52 8.94
N THR A 132 4.39 -6.36 9.12
CA THR A 132 5.20 -7.33 9.86
C THR A 132 4.80 -7.42 11.33
N VAL A 133 4.52 -6.29 11.98
CA VAL A 133 4.10 -6.27 13.40
C VAL A 133 2.77 -6.99 13.58
N ALA A 134 1.77 -6.72 12.72
CA ALA A 134 0.48 -7.40 12.81
C ALA A 134 0.61 -8.91 12.52
N ALA A 135 1.33 -9.28 11.46
CA ALA A 135 1.55 -10.68 11.07
C ALA A 135 2.36 -11.48 12.11
N SER A 136 3.10 -10.81 13.00
CA SER A 136 3.83 -11.49 14.09
C SER A 136 2.92 -12.19 15.10
N TRP A 137 1.66 -11.75 15.22
CA TRP A 137 0.70 -12.35 16.16
C TRP A 137 0.27 -13.76 15.77
N PHE A 138 0.05 -13.98 14.47
CA PHE A 138 -0.48 -15.21 13.89
C PHE A 138 0.49 -15.75 12.82
N PRO A 139 1.59 -16.41 13.24
CA PRO A 139 2.63 -16.89 12.32
C PRO A 139 2.14 -18.00 11.37
N ASP A 140 1.07 -18.72 11.71
CA ASP A 140 0.49 -19.77 10.87
C ASP A 140 -0.51 -19.23 9.83
N HIS A 141 -0.94 -17.96 9.99
CA HIS A 141 -1.91 -17.29 9.12
C HIS A 141 -1.39 -15.93 8.64
N ARG A 142 -0.09 -15.87 8.31
CA ARG A 142 0.59 -14.60 8.01
C ARG A 142 0.02 -13.93 6.78
N GLY A 143 -0.24 -14.68 5.71
CA GLY A 143 -0.83 -14.20 4.47
C GLY A 143 -2.19 -13.56 4.72
N LEU A 144 -3.07 -14.22 5.48
CA LEU A 144 -4.38 -13.68 5.86
C LEU A 144 -4.25 -12.39 6.65
N ILE A 145 -3.37 -12.33 7.65
CA ILE A 145 -3.19 -11.11 8.47
C ILE A 145 -2.62 -9.96 7.65
N VAL A 146 -1.61 -10.23 6.82
CA VAL A 146 -1.08 -9.24 5.86
C VAL A 146 -2.21 -8.78 4.93
N GLY A 147 -3.04 -9.70 4.43
CA GLY A 147 -4.18 -9.42 3.58
C GLY A 147 -5.26 -8.55 4.25
N MET A 148 -5.60 -8.82 5.52
CA MET A 148 -6.54 -8.00 6.29
C MET A 148 -6.02 -6.58 6.51
N VAL A 149 -4.77 -6.45 6.97
CA VAL A 149 -4.15 -5.15 7.24
C VAL A 149 -3.97 -4.36 5.95
N ALA A 150 -3.43 -4.98 4.90
CA ALA A 150 -3.31 -4.37 3.59
C ALA A 150 -4.70 -4.08 2.99
N GLY A 151 -5.75 -4.84 3.34
CA GLY A 151 -7.16 -4.59 3.00
C GLY A 151 -7.62 -3.19 3.39
N GLY A 152 -7.17 -2.71 4.56
CA GLY A 152 -7.39 -1.33 5.00
C GLY A 152 -6.93 -0.31 3.93
N PHE A 153 -5.73 -0.49 3.38
CA PHE A 153 -5.20 0.36 2.30
C PHE A 153 -6.10 0.36 1.05
N GLY A 154 -6.63 -0.81 0.66
CA GLY A 154 -7.57 -0.92 -0.46
C GLY A 154 -8.89 -0.15 -0.24
N LEU A 155 -9.35 -0.05 1.01
CA LEU A 155 -10.57 0.70 1.37
C LEU A 155 -10.37 2.21 1.46
N GLY A 156 -9.13 2.71 1.47
CA GLY A 156 -8.85 4.14 1.67
C GLY A 156 -9.60 5.04 0.67
N ALA A 157 -9.60 4.70 -0.62
CA ALA A 157 -10.33 5.47 -1.63
C ALA A 157 -11.84 5.46 -1.41
N LEU A 158 -12.41 4.33 -0.97
CA LEU A 158 -13.83 4.18 -0.69
C LEU A 158 -14.27 5.09 0.46
N VAL A 159 -13.42 5.28 1.47
CA VAL A 159 -13.72 6.12 2.64
C VAL A 159 -13.43 7.59 2.37
N PHE A 160 -12.25 7.92 1.84
CA PHE A 160 -11.79 9.31 1.78
C PHE A 160 -12.26 10.08 0.55
N THR A 161 -12.54 9.42 -0.58
CA THR A 161 -13.03 10.11 -1.79
C THR A 161 -14.37 10.81 -1.56
N PRO A 162 -15.40 10.15 -0.96
CA PRO A 162 -16.66 10.83 -0.66
C PRO A 162 -16.50 11.97 0.35
N ILE A 163 -15.62 11.80 1.36
CA ILE A 163 -15.33 12.85 2.35
C ILE A 163 -14.71 14.07 1.66
N GLN A 164 -13.72 13.89 0.79
CA GLN A 164 -13.11 14.97 0.01
C GLN A 164 -14.15 15.71 -0.82
N THR A 165 -14.97 14.99 -1.57
CA THR A 165 -15.99 15.60 -2.43
C THR A 165 -17.04 16.33 -1.60
N ALA A 166 -17.48 15.80 -0.47
CA ALA A 166 -18.42 16.48 0.42
C ALA A 166 -17.85 17.77 1.03
N LEU A 167 -16.54 17.79 1.34
CA LEU A 167 -15.87 18.97 1.89
C LEU A 167 -15.61 20.06 0.83
N ILE A 168 -15.20 19.67 -0.38
CA ILE A 168 -14.72 20.59 -1.41
C ILE A 168 -15.84 20.96 -2.39
N ASN A 169 -16.64 19.98 -2.82
CA ASN A 169 -17.67 20.12 -3.86
C ASN A 169 -19.03 19.49 -3.46
N PRO A 170 -19.68 19.98 -2.37
CA PRO A 170 -20.95 19.45 -1.88
C PRO A 170 -22.10 19.61 -2.88
N ASN A 171 -22.05 20.63 -3.74
CA ASN A 171 -23.06 20.86 -4.79
C ASN A 171 -22.82 20.00 -6.03
N ASN A 172 -21.77 19.17 -6.03
CA ASN A 172 -21.40 18.29 -7.13
C ASN A 172 -21.32 19.01 -8.49
N VAL A 173 -20.68 20.20 -8.47
CA VAL A 173 -20.34 20.97 -9.66
C VAL A 173 -19.55 20.07 -10.61
N LYS A 174 -19.85 20.11 -11.90
CA LYS A 174 -19.20 19.27 -12.90
C LYS A 174 -17.80 19.80 -13.22
N VAL A 175 -16.82 18.90 -13.29
CA VAL A 175 -15.46 19.22 -13.75
C VAL A 175 -15.49 19.62 -15.22
N ASN A 176 -14.60 20.51 -15.63
CA ASN A 176 -14.46 20.86 -17.04
C ASN A 176 -13.97 19.63 -17.85
N ASN A 177 -14.73 19.24 -18.87
CA ASN A 177 -14.44 18.03 -19.66
C ASN A 177 -13.18 18.14 -20.54
N VAL A 178 -12.73 19.35 -20.85
CA VAL A 178 -11.55 19.60 -21.67
C VAL A 178 -10.30 19.72 -20.80
N THR A 179 -10.33 20.60 -19.80
CA THR A 179 -9.15 20.86 -18.96
C THR A 179 -9.00 19.86 -17.81
N ARG A 180 -10.05 19.09 -17.49
CA ARG A 180 -10.11 18.17 -16.35
C ARG A 180 -9.82 18.86 -15.01
N ARG A 181 -10.18 20.15 -14.89
CA ARG A 181 -9.97 21.01 -13.72
C ARG A 181 -11.29 21.67 -13.28
N PHE A 182 -11.35 22.08 -12.02
CA PHE A 182 -12.41 22.95 -11.52
C PHE A 182 -12.00 24.42 -11.66
N THR A 183 -12.95 25.26 -12.04
CA THR A 183 -12.78 26.72 -12.16
C THR A 183 -13.79 27.49 -11.33
N ASP A 184 -14.69 26.78 -10.63
CA ASP A 184 -15.74 27.35 -9.80
C ASP A 184 -15.11 27.95 -8.52
N PRO A 185 -15.28 29.26 -8.26
CA PRO A 185 -14.63 29.92 -7.12
C PRO A 185 -15.00 29.30 -5.77
N ASP A 186 -16.27 28.95 -5.55
CA ASP A 186 -16.74 28.39 -4.27
C ASP A 186 -16.12 27.03 -3.99
N VAL A 187 -15.91 26.21 -5.03
CA VAL A 187 -15.24 24.91 -4.92
C VAL A 187 -13.76 25.10 -4.60
N LEU A 188 -13.10 26.05 -5.25
CA LEU A 188 -11.67 26.28 -5.09
C LEU A 188 -11.34 26.91 -3.73
N ASP A 189 -12.14 27.85 -3.24
CA ASP A 189 -11.93 28.52 -1.95
C ASP A 189 -12.02 27.55 -0.75
N ARG A 190 -12.72 26.42 -0.91
CA ARG A 190 -12.82 25.38 0.12
C ARG A 190 -11.59 24.47 0.18
N LEU A 191 -10.80 24.40 -0.90
CA LEU A 191 -9.69 23.45 -1.02
C LEU A 191 -8.64 23.59 0.10
N PRO A 192 -8.14 24.79 0.45
CA PRO A 192 -7.16 24.90 1.54
C PRO A 192 -7.70 24.33 2.86
N SER A 193 -8.90 24.73 3.26
CA SER A 193 -9.52 24.27 4.51
C SER A 193 -9.78 22.76 4.50
N ALA A 194 -10.07 22.17 3.33
CA ALA A 194 -10.22 20.73 3.20
C ALA A 194 -8.92 19.97 3.55
N PHE A 195 -7.73 20.48 3.20
CA PHE A 195 -6.46 19.86 3.59
C PHE A 195 -6.27 19.80 5.11
N LEU A 196 -6.67 20.86 5.84
CA LEU A 196 -6.62 20.86 7.31
C LEU A 196 -7.54 19.79 7.91
N ILE A 197 -8.80 19.74 7.43
CA ILE A 197 -9.80 18.80 7.93
C ILE A 197 -9.38 17.36 7.62
N LEU A 198 -8.98 17.08 6.38
CA LEU A 198 -8.54 15.75 5.94
C LEU A 198 -7.29 15.30 6.69
N GLY A 199 -6.28 16.17 6.81
CA GLY A 199 -5.07 15.87 7.57
C GLY A 199 -5.37 15.57 9.05
N GLY A 200 -6.31 16.30 9.65
CA GLY A 200 -6.79 16.06 11.01
C GLY A 200 -7.51 14.71 11.16
N ILE A 201 -8.39 14.36 10.22
CA ILE A 201 -9.08 13.05 10.19
C ILE A 201 -8.06 11.92 10.07
N LEU A 202 -7.09 12.04 9.15
CA LEU A 202 -6.03 11.04 8.97
C LEU A 202 -5.20 10.87 10.25
N LEU A 203 -4.75 11.98 10.86
CA LEU A 203 -3.98 11.93 12.10
C LEU A 203 -4.78 11.28 13.24
N PHE A 204 -6.07 11.62 13.38
CA PHE A 204 -6.93 11.05 14.41
C PHE A 204 -7.06 9.53 14.28
N ILE A 205 -7.35 9.03 13.08
CA ILE A 205 -7.44 7.59 12.82
C ILE A 205 -6.07 6.92 13.06
N GLN A 206 -4.98 7.55 12.65
CA GLN A 206 -3.62 7.05 12.87
C GLN A 206 -3.24 6.98 14.36
N VAL A 207 -3.62 7.96 15.17
CA VAL A 207 -3.36 7.96 16.62
C VAL A 207 -4.09 6.79 17.30
N ILE A 208 -5.35 6.54 16.93
CA ILE A 208 -6.09 5.37 17.41
C ILE A 208 -5.38 4.08 16.97
N GLY A 209 -5.09 3.95 15.67
CA GLY A 209 -4.42 2.78 15.13
C GLY A 209 -3.07 2.50 15.78
N PHE A 210 -2.28 3.55 16.03
CA PHE A 210 -1.00 3.49 16.73
C PHE A 210 -1.12 2.99 18.17
N GLY A 211 -2.14 3.44 18.92
CA GLY A 211 -2.38 2.98 20.28
C GLY A 211 -2.82 1.51 20.38
N LEU A 212 -3.50 1.02 19.34
CA LEU A 212 -3.96 -0.37 19.24
C LEU A 212 -2.86 -1.32 18.73
N LEU A 213 -1.98 -0.85 17.83
CA LEU A 213 -0.90 -1.66 17.26
C LEU A 213 0.15 -2.03 18.32
N ARG A 214 0.35 -3.33 18.52
CA ARG A 214 1.27 -3.87 19.52
C ARG A 214 2.04 -5.05 18.94
N PRO A 215 3.31 -5.25 19.31
CA PRO A 215 4.04 -6.44 18.90
C PRO A 215 3.58 -7.63 19.74
N LYS A 216 3.67 -8.85 19.19
CA LYS A 216 3.52 -10.06 20.00
C LYS A 216 4.64 -10.07 21.06
N PRO A 217 4.33 -10.29 22.36
CA PRO A 217 5.36 -10.44 23.36
C PRO A 217 6.28 -11.62 23.00
N THR A 218 7.54 -11.34 22.67
CA THR A 218 8.55 -12.39 22.57
C THR A 218 8.86 -12.87 23.99
N SER A 219 8.59 -14.14 24.28
CA SER A 219 9.06 -14.74 25.53
C SER A 219 10.58 -14.69 25.51
N LYS A 220 11.18 -13.86 26.39
CA LYS A 220 12.62 -13.91 26.65
C LYS A 220 12.95 -15.30 27.22
N ARG A 221 13.23 -16.26 26.36
CA ARG A 221 13.93 -17.50 26.72
C ARG A 221 15.21 -17.57 25.89
N ALA A 222 16.34 -17.50 26.61
CA ALA A 222 17.72 -17.65 26.15
C ALA A 222 18.32 -16.50 25.29
N SER A 223 18.32 -15.28 25.83
CA SER A 223 19.52 -14.43 25.72
C SER A 223 20.14 -14.37 27.11
N GLY A 224 20.67 -15.52 27.52
CA GLY A 224 21.55 -15.66 28.66
C GLY A 224 22.96 -15.84 28.13
N SER A 225 23.88 -15.05 28.67
CA SER A 225 25.32 -15.14 28.53
C SER A 225 25.87 -16.56 28.36
N ASN A 226 26.87 -16.73 27.48
CA ASN A 226 28.23 -17.07 27.93
C ASN A 226 29.21 -17.14 26.74
N THR A 227 30.13 -16.20 26.76
CA THR A 227 31.51 -16.33 26.30
C THR A 227 32.18 -17.54 26.98
N SER A 228 32.60 -18.55 26.21
CA SER A 228 33.86 -19.32 26.37
C SER A 228 33.84 -20.59 25.51
N ASN A 229 34.76 -20.69 24.55
CA ASN A 229 35.22 -21.94 23.93
C ASN A 229 36.60 -22.30 24.53
N PRO A 230 37.18 -23.51 24.33
CA PRO A 230 36.60 -24.80 23.91
C PRO A 230 37.09 -25.99 24.79
N SER A 231 36.46 -27.16 24.71
CA SER A 231 37.14 -28.43 25.00
C SER A 231 36.49 -29.58 24.23
N TYR A 232 37.34 -30.25 23.45
CA TYR A 232 37.03 -31.39 22.59
C TYR A 232 37.17 -32.69 23.40
N SER A 233 36.20 -33.60 23.30
CA SER A 233 36.43 -35.04 23.47
C SER A 233 35.32 -35.86 22.80
N PRO A 234 35.65 -36.92 22.05
CA PRO A 234 34.68 -37.68 21.26
C PRO A 234 34.19 -38.89 22.05
N LYS A 235 32.87 -39.09 22.18
CA LYS A 235 32.29 -40.44 22.38
C LYS A 235 30.95 -40.58 21.67
N THR A 236 30.96 -41.55 20.76
CA THR A 236 29.88 -42.27 20.13
C THR A 236 28.89 -42.85 21.13
N SER A 237 27.60 -42.60 20.94
CA SER A 237 26.54 -43.60 21.10
C SER A 237 25.24 -43.13 20.45
N SER A 238 24.79 -43.95 19.52
CA SER A 238 23.51 -43.92 18.83
C SER A 238 22.33 -43.86 19.80
N SER A 239 21.46 -42.86 19.63
CA SER A 239 20.04 -43.01 19.97
C SER A 239 19.19 -42.29 18.91
N LEU A 240 18.31 -43.08 18.31
CA LEU A 240 17.27 -42.68 17.39
C LEU A 240 16.23 -41.85 18.16
N ASN A 241 16.16 -40.53 17.92
CA ASN A 241 14.94 -39.70 17.96
C ASN A 241 15.25 -38.19 17.96
N ASP A 242 15.95 -37.70 16.93
CA ASP A 242 16.02 -36.27 16.64
C ASP A 242 15.26 -35.93 15.35
N LYS A 243 13.93 -35.95 15.44
CA LYS A 243 13.04 -35.24 14.50
C LYS A 243 12.75 -33.80 14.98
N SER A 244 13.56 -33.28 15.90
CA SER A 244 13.43 -31.92 16.45
C SER A 244 14.37 -30.90 15.82
N SER A 245 15.22 -31.32 14.88
CA SER A 245 16.30 -30.50 14.29
C SER A 245 16.03 -29.98 12.86
N LEU A 246 14.77 -29.97 12.40
CA LEU A 246 14.43 -29.70 10.99
C LEU A 246 13.51 -28.49 10.71
N SER A 247 13.53 -27.46 11.54
CA SER A 247 13.13 -26.11 11.15
C SER A 247 14.31 -25.18 11.40
N ARG A 248 15.29 -25.22 10.50
CA ARG A 248 16.32 -24.18 10.41
C ARG A 248 15.56 -22.87 10.24
N GLU A 249 15.47 -22.07 11.29
CA GLU A 249 14.71 -20.82 11.29
C GLU A 249 15.37 -19.90 10.25
N ILE A 250 14.81 -19.86 9.04
CA ILE A 250 15.36 -19.08 7.93
C ILE A 250 15.19 -17.62 8.34
N ASN A 251 16.28 -16.94 8.64
CA ASN A 251 16.32 -15.51 8.97
C ASN A 251 17.52 -14.90 8.26
N ILE A 252 17.30 -14.45 7.03
CA ILE A 252 18.32 -13.90 6.14
C ILE A 252 18.43 -12.40 6.39
N SER A 253 19.66 -11.94 6.64
CA SER A 253 19.92 -10.52 6.85
C SER A 253 19.76 -9.70 5.57
N PRO A 254 19.42 -8.40 5.64
CA PRO A 254 19.20 -7.56 4.45
C PRO A 254 20.38 -7.47 3.48
N LYS A 255 21.62 -7.68 3.94
CA LYS A 255 22.79 -7.71 3.06
C LYS A 255 22.95 -9.03 2.31
N GLN A 256 22.42 -10.12 2.89
CA GLN A 256 22.55 -11.46 2.32
C GLN A 256 21.48 -11.75 1.26
N VAL A 257 20.33 -11.07 1.27
CA VAL A 257 19.25 -11.29 0.29
C VAL A 257 19.72 -11.12 -1.17
N PHE A 258 20.67 -10.21 -1.42
CA PHE A 258 21.27 -9.97 -2.74
C PHE A 258 22.05 -11.17 -3.30
N ARG A 259 22.31 -12.20 -2.50
CA ARG A 259 22.96 -13.45 -2.97
C ARG A 259 21.96 -14.49 -3.49
N TYR A 260 20.66 -14.27 -3.30
CA TYR A 260 19.61 -15.22 -3.65
C TYR A 260 18.93 -14.82 -4.95
N ILE A 261 18.74 -15.79 -5.86
CA ILE A 261 18.00 -15.57 -7.11
C ILE A 261 16.54 -15.19 -6.84
N ASP A 262 15.95 -15.71 -5.75
CA ASP A 262 14.58 -15.40 -5.36
C ASP A 262 14.35 -13.91 -5.12
N PHE A 263 15.37 -13.19 -4.63
CA PHE A 263 15.29 -11.73 -4.46
C PHE A 263 15.11 -11.05 -5.81
N TYR A 264 15.96 -11.37 -6.80
CA TYR A 264 15.90 -10.77 -8.12
C TYR A 264 14.62 -11.17 -8.88
N LEU A 265 14.11 -12.38 -8.68
CA LEU A 265 12.82 -12.79 -9.26
C LEU A 265 11.66 -11.97 -8.68
N LEU A 266 11.56 -11.85 -7.35
CA LEU A 266 10.52 -11.03 -6.73
C LEU A 266 10.65 -9.54 -7.08
N TRP A 267 11.87 -9.03 -7.13
CA TRP A 267 12.18 -7.66 -7.54
C TRP A 267 11.78 -7.41 -9.00
N CYS A 268 12.11 -8.32 -9.92
CA CYS A 268 11.75 -8.23 -11.33
C CYS A 268 10.23 -8.28 -11.53
N ILE A 269 9.53 -9.13 -10.77
CA ILE A 269 8.06 -9.19 -10.80
C ILE A 269 7.46 -7.87 -10.32
N MET A 270 7.96 -7.31 -9.20
CA MET A 270 7.52 -6.00 -8.72
C MET A 270 7.79 -4.88 -9.74
N PHE A 271 8.97 -4.91 -10.38
CA PHE A 271 9.32 -3.95 -11.42
C PHE A 271 8.36 -4.04 -12.63
N CYS A 272 8.05 -5.24 -13.10
CA CYS A 272 7.11 -5.45 -14.20
C CYS A 272 5.69 -5.04 -13.82
N ASP A 273 5.25 -5.36 -12.60
CA ASP A 273 3.91 -5.04 -12.08
C ASP A 273 3.65 -3.53 -11.99
N ILE A 274 4.68 -2.69 -11.95
CA ILE A 274 4.52 -1.24 -11.86
C ILE A 274 3.74 -0.66 -13.05
N ILE A 275 3.97 -1.21 -14.24
CA ILE A 275 3.35 -0.74 -15.49
C ILE A 275 1.84 -0.95 -15.44
N PRO A 276 1.32 -2.19 -15.24
CA PRO A 276 -0.12 -2.41 -15.13
C PRO A 276 -0.73 -1.75 -13.90
N ILE A 277 -0.06 -1.67 -12.74
CA ILE A 277 -0.57 -0.92 -11.57
C ILE A 277 -0.85 0.53 -11.95
N THR A 278 0.13 1.18 -12.58
CA THR A 278 0.01 2.60 -12.96
C THR A 278 -1.10 2.79 -13.98
N ILE A 279 -1.13 1.97 -15.04
CA ILE A 279 -2.16 2.06 -16.09
C ILE A 279 -3.56 1.84 -15.51
N ILE A 280 -3.75 0.82 -14.68
CA ILE A 280 -5.06 0.52 -14.10
C ILE A 280 -5.49 1.65 -13.18
N THR A 281 -4.61 2.14 -12.29
CA THR A 281 -4.99 3.17 -11.32
C THR A 281 -5.25 4.54 -11.96
N SER A 282 -4.64 4.86 -13.10
CA SER A 282 -4.80 6.16 -13.76
C SER A 282 -5.73 6.18 -14.97
N ALA A 283 -5.92 5.06 -15.70
CA ALA A 283 -6.55 5.07 -17.02
C ALA A 283 -7.88 4.31 -17.13
N TYR A 284 -8.22 3.40 -16.20
CA TYR A 284 -9.43 2.56 -16.35
C TYR A 284 -10.74 3.35 -16.44
N LYS A 285 -10.88 4.43 -15.65
CA LYS A 285 -12.05 5.31 -15.68
C LYS A 285 -12.04 6.16 -16.95
N LEU A 286 -10.87 6.62 -17.39
CA LEU A 286 -10.72 7.41 -18.63
C LEU A 286 -11.14 6.58 -19.85
N PHE A 287 -10.73 5.32 -19.92
CA PHE A 287 -11.19 4.36 -20.92
C PHE A 287 -12.71 4.14 -20.83
N GLY A 288 -13.27 4.03 -19.63
CA GLY A 288 -14.72 3.95 -19.45
C GLY A 288 -15.45 5.16 -20.03
N GLN A 289 -14.92 6.37 -19.82
CA GLN A 289 -15.54 7.63 -20.26
C GLN A 289 -15.55 7.82 -21.78
N THR A 290 -14.69 7.12 -22.55
CA THR A 290 -14.72 7.21 -24.02
C THR A 290 -15.90 6.47 -24.63
N PHE A 291 -16.47 5.48 -23.94
CA PHE A 291 -17.57 4.64 -24.45
C PHE A 291 -18.85 4.70 -23.60
N ILE A 292 -18.75 5.13 -22.33
CA ILE A 292 -19.85 5.21 -21.38
C ILE A 292 -19.98 6.66 -20.89
N SER A 293 -21.06 7.33 -21.29
CA SER A 293 -21.36 8.73 -20.91
C SER A 293 -21.88 8.89 -19.48
N ASP A 294 -22.26 7.79 -18.83
CA ASP A 294 -22.85 7.76 -17.50
C ASP A 294 -21.76 7.76 -16.41
N ASP A 295 -21.34 8.96 -15.98
CA ASP A 295 -20.29 9.11 -14.96
C ASP A 295 -20.71 8.60 -13.57
N ARG A 296 -22.02 8.58 -13.25
CA ARG A 296 -22.53 7.99 -12.01
C ARG A 296 -22.28 6.49 -12.01
N PHE A 297 -22.57 5.82 -13.12
CA PHE A 297 -22.25 4.41 -13.30
C PHE A 297 -20.75 4.14 -13.17
N LEU A 298 -19.90 4.90 -13.85
CA LEU A 298 -18.44 4.72 -13.78
C LEU A 298 -17.90 4.91 -12.36
N SER A 299 -18.47 5.86 -11.61
CA SER A 299 -18.11 6.11 -10.21
C SER A 299 -18.60 5.01 -9.26
N ALA A 300 -19.75 4.39 -9.56
CA ALA A 300 -20.22 3.21 -8.84
C ALA A 300 -19.31 2.00 -9.09
N VAL A 301 -18.89 1.77 -10.33
CA VAL A 301 -17.91 0.72 -10.67
C VAL A 301 -16.59 0.96 -9.93
N ALA A 302 -16.05 2.19 -9.97
CA ALA A 302 -14.84 2.56 -9.22
C ALA A 302 -14.92 2.23 -7.72
N THR A 303 -16.07 2.52 -7.10
CA THR A 303 -16.33 2.22 -5.68
C THR A 303 -16.34 0.70 -5.43
N ALA A 304 -17.03 -0.05 -6.29
CA ALA A 304 -17.05 -1.50 -6.22
C ALA A 304 -15.66 -2.12 -6.44
N SER A 305 -14.83 -1.52 -7.29
CA SER A 305 -13.44 -1.93 -7.53
C SER A 305 -12.57 -1.78 -6.28
N SER A 306 -12.74 -0.74 -5.48
CA SER A 306 -12.05 -0.60 -4.19
C SER A 306 -12.45 -1.71 -3.22
N LEU A 307 -13.72 -2.13 -3.21
CA LEU A 307 -14.18 -3.25 -2.40
C LEU A 307 -13.56 -4.58 -2.87
N PHE A 308 -13.50 -4.82 -4.18
CA PHE A 308 -12.82 -5.99 -4.75
C PHE A 308 -11.31 -5.96 -4.50
N ASN A 309 -10.69 -4.78 -4.47
CA ASN A 309 -9.31 -4.65 -4.06
C ASN A 309 -9.13 -5.11 -2.61
N CYS A 310 -9.96 -4.62 -1.68
CA CYS A 310 -9.92 -5.03 -0.28
C CYS A 310 -10.18 -6.54 -0.11
N ALA A 311 -11.27 -7.04 -0.71
CA ALA A 311 -11.64 -8.45 -0.61
C ALA A 311 -10.57 -9.36 -1.22
N GLY A 312 -10.00 -8.96 -2.36
CA GLY A 312 -8.91 -9.68 -3.00
C GLY A 312 -7.66 -9.77 -2.11
N ARG A 313 -7.30 -8.73 -1.36
CA ARG A 313 -6.17 -8.80 -0.41
C ARG A 313 -6.38 -9.89 0.64
N ILE A 314 -7.61 -9.99 1.18
CA ILE A 314 -7.95 -11.02 2.18
C ILE A 314 -7.96 -12.41 1.54
N ILE A 315 -8.60 -12.57 0.37
CA ILE A 315 -8.72 -13.85 -0.33
C ILE A 315 -7.35 -14.37 -0.77
N TRP A 316 -6.51 -13.54 -1.40
CA TRP A 316 -5.16 -13.95 -1.78
C TRP A 316 -4.28 -14.26 -0.58
N GLY A 317 -4.45 -13.53 0.52
CA GLY A 317 -3.77 -13.81 1.79
C GLY A 317 -4.10 -15.20 2.32
N GLU A 318 -5.39 -15.53 2.39
CA GLU A 318 -5.87 -16.85 2.81
C GLU A 318 -5.38 -17.97 1.89
N ILE A 319 -5.39 -17.73 0.57
CA ILE A 319 -4.92 -18.72 -0.42
C ILE A 319 -3.43 -19.01 -0.19
N VAL A 320 -2.59 -17.98 -0.02
CA VAL A 320 -1.14 -18.15 0.19
C VAL A 320 -0.80 -18.85 1.51
N ASP A 321 -1.65 -18.77 2.52
CA ASP A 321 -1.46 -19.55 3.76
C ASP A 321 -1.75 -21.04 3.56
N ARG A 322 -2.58 -21.40 2.57
CA ARG A 322 -3.00 -22.79 2.31
C ARG A 322 -2.16 -23.50 1.24
N VAL A 323 -1.64 -22.74 0.28
CA VAL A 323 -0.82 -23.28 -0.82
C VAL A 323 0.49 -22.52 -0.94
N SER A 324 1.51 -23.14 -1.52
CA SER A 324 2.79 -22.44 -1.77
C SER A 324 2.57 -21.16 -2.56
N PHE A 325 3.12 -20.03 -2.09
CA PHE A 325 2.97 -18.70 -2.70
C PHE A 325 3.25 -18.66 -4.22
N LYS A 326 4.08 -19.58 -4.73
CA LYS A 326 4.44 -19.68 -6.15
C LYS A 326 3.21 -19.89 -7.04
N LEU A 327 2.30 -20.78 -6.64
CA LEU A 327 1.11 -21.10 -7.44
C LEU A 327 0.14 -19.91 -7.53
N PRO A 328 -0.30 -19.29 -6.41
CA PRO A 328 -1.11 -18.08 -6.43
C PRO A 328 -0.47 -16.93 -7.20
N MET A 329 0.84 -16.74 -7.08
CA MET A 329 1.53 -15.68 -7.81
C MET A 329 1.46 -15.90 -9.32
N CYS A 330 1.77 -17.12 -9.79
CA CYS A 330 1.69 -17.43 -11.22
C CYS A 330 0.27 -17.34 -11.76
N THR A 331 -0.73 -17.88 -11.04
CA THR A 331 -2.13 -17.80 -11.49
C THR A 331 -2.61 -16.36 -11.52
N MET A 332 -2.32 -15.57 -10.48
CA MET A 332 -2.67 -14.16 -10.44
C MET A 332 -2.05 -13.38 -11.61
N LEU A 333 -0.74 -13.54 -11.87
CA LEU A 333 -0.04 -12.84 -12.96
C LEU A 333 -0.58 -13.22 -14.34
N LEU A 334 -0.86 -14.52 -14.57
CA LEU A 334 -1.45 -15.00 -15.82
C LEU A 334 -2.86 -14.46 -16.01
N THR A 335 -3.71 -14.56 -15.00
CA THR A 335 -5.08 -14.03 -15.05
C THR A 335 -5.05 -12.52 -15.30
N TRP A 336 -4.17 -11.78 -14.63
CA TRP A 336 -4.07 -10.33 -14.81
C TRP A 336 -3.62 -9.93 -16.22
N SER A 337 -2.66 -10.66 -16.79
CA SER A 337 -2.19 -10.46 -18.17
C SER A 337 -3.31 -10.68 -19.19
N VAL A 338 -4.09 -11.76 -19.03
CA VAL A 338 -5.24 -12.04 -19.91
C VAL A 338 -6.30 -10.93 -19.82
N ILE A 339 -6.62 -10.48 -18.61
CA ILE A 339 -7.61 -9.41 -18.41
C ILE A 339 -7.11 -8.11 -19.07
N LEU A 340 -5.84 -7.75 -18.92
CA LEU A 340 -5.26 -6.56 -19.52
C LEU A 340 -5.25 -6.61 -21.06
N ILE A 341 -4.89 -7.74 -21.66
CA ILE A 341 -4.92 -7.92 -23.12
C ILE A 341 -6.35 -7.82 -23.65
N THR A 342 -7.31 -8.39 -22.93
CA THR A 342 -8.72 -8.42 -23.36
C THR A 342 -9.47 -7.12 -23.03
N PHE A 343 -8.99 -6.29 -22.10
CA PHE A 343 -9.69 -5.10 -21.63
C PHE A 343 -10.04 -4.09 -22.75
N PRO A 344 -9.12 -3.73 -23.67
CA PRO A 344 -9.45 -2.82 -24.78
C PRO A 344 -10.52 -3.40 -25.71
N HIS A 345 -10.61 -4.72 -25.86
CA HIS A 345 -11.53 -5.38 -26.79
C HIS A 345 -13.00 -5.28 -26.34
N ILE A 346 -13.26 -4.90 -25.08
CA ILE A 346 -14.60 -4.63 -24.57
C ILE A 346 -15.25 -3.47 -25.33
N SER A 347 -14.46 -2.53 -25.88
CA SER A 347 -14.99 -1.39 -26.63
C SER A 347 -15.71 -1.77 -27.93
N LEU A 348 -15.56 -3.02 -28.38
CA LEU A 348 -16.29 -3.56 -29.53
C LEU A 348 -17.77 -3.82 -29.19
N LEU A 349 -18.12 -3.91 -27.90
CA LEU A 349 -19.48 -4.08 -27.42
C LEU A 349 -20.17 -2.72 -27.26
N THR A 350 -21.49 -2.70 -27.33
CA THR A 350 -22.29 -1.48 -27.20
C THR A 350 -23.44 -1.63 -26.19
N GLY A 351 -23.99 -0.50 -25.74
CA GLY A 351 -25.17 -0.46 -24.87
C GLY A 351 -24.97 -1.12 -23.50
N THR A 352 -25.96 -1.89 -23.05
CA THR A 352 -25.94 -2.55 -21.73
C THR A 352 -24.84 -3.61 -21.62
N THR A 353 -24.55 -4.33 -22.71
CA THR A 353 -23.52 -5.37 -22.73
C THR A 353 -22.15 -4.78 -22.42
N LEU A 354 -21.81 -3.64 -23.03
CA LEU A 354 -20.59 -2.90 -22.71
C LEU A 354 -20.49 -2.57 -21.22
N LYS A 355 -21.56 -2.04 -20.61
CA LYS A 355 -21.57 -1.70 -19.18
C LYS A 355 -21.29 -2.92 -18.28
N VAL A 356 -21.90 -4.06 -18.59
CA VAL A 356 -21.70 -5.31 -17.82
C VAL A 356 -20.26 -5.79 -17.93
N PHE A 357 -19.73 -5.94 -19.15
CA PHE A 357 -18.36 -6.41 -19.38
C PHE A 357 -17.32 -5.45 -18.81
N TYR A 358 -17.52 -4.13 -18.97
CA TYR A 358 -16.68 -3.12 -18.34
C TYR A 358 -16.62 -3.31 -16.82
N THR A 359 -17.77 -3.49 -16.17
CA THR A 359 -17.82 -3.71 -14.71
C THR A 359 -17.04 -4.96 -14.33
N ILE A 360 -17.32 -6.09 -14.97
CA ILE A 360 -16.66 -7.37 -14.65
C ILE A 360 -15.14 -7.24 -14.80
N TRP A 361 -14.64 -6.67 -15.90
CA TRP A 361 -13.20 -6.54 -16.10
C TRP A 361 -12.55 -5.60 -15.10
N VAL A 362 -13.16 -4.45 -14.80
CA VAL A 362 -12.56 -3.53 -13.81
C VAL A 362 -12.53 -4.18 -12.42
N LEU A 363 -13.60 -4.89 -12.01
CA LEU A 363 -13.58 -5.62 -10.73
C LEU A 363 -12.48 -6.68 -10.69
N LEU A 364 -12.32 -7.45 -11.77
CA LEU A 364 -11.26 -8.46 -11.87
C LEU A 364 -9.86 -7.84 -11.90
N LEU A 365 -9.65 -6.72 -12.59
CA LEU A 365 -8.38 -5.97 -12.61
C LEU A 365 -7.96 -5.56 -11.20
N PHE A 366 -8.89 -5.02 -10.40
CA PHE A 366 -8.59 -4.61 -9.03
C PHE A 366 -8.45 -5.78 -8.06
N PHE A 367 -9.15 -6.89 -8.32
CA PHE A 367 -8.99 -8.14 -7.57
C PHE A 367 -7.61 -8.77 -7.80
N THR A 368 -7.11 -8.82 -9.04
CA THR A 368 -5.76 -9.33 -9.32
C THR A 368 -4.67 -8.36 -8.86
N LEU A 369 -4.85 -7.06 -9.06
CA LEU A 369 -3.93 -6.02 -8.55
C LEU A 369 -3.71 -6.15 -7.03
N SER A 370 -4.75 -6.54 -6.30
CA SER A 370 -4.66 -6.73 -4.85
C SER A 370 -3.71 -7.87 -4.44
N GLY A 371 -3.57 -8.90 -5.28
CA GLY A 371 -2.76 -10.07 -5.00
C GLY A 371 -1.27 -9.74 -4.92
N THR A 372 -0.75 -8.86 -5.79
CA THR A 372 0.65 -8.41 -5.78
C THR A 372 1.06 -7.91 -4.38
N PHE A 373 0.23 -7.07 -3.76
CA PHE A 373 0.50 -6.46 -2.46
C PHE A 373 0.37 -7.38 -1.25
N VAL A 374 -0.06 -8.64 -1.43
CA VAL A 374 -0.21 -9.63 -0.35
C VAL A 374 0.69 -10.83 -0.57
N ILE A 375 0.74 -11.34 -1.80
CA ILE A 375 1.54 -12.51 -2.16
C ILE A 375 3.03 -12.21 -2.06
N GLN A 376 3.50 -11.03 -2.48
CA GLN A 376 4.93 -10.68 -2.40
C GLN A 376 5.46 -10.50 -0.98
N PRO A 377 4.81 -9.76 -0.06
CA PRO A 377 5.28 -9.72 1.33
C PRO A 377 5.22 -11.10 1.98
N ALA A 378 4.18 -11.91 1.71
CA ALA A 378 4.10 -13.28 2.19
C ALA A 378 5.26 -14.15 1.66
N ALA A 379 5.53 -14.10 0.35
CA ALA A 379 6.66 -14.77 -0.29
C ALA A 379 8.00 -14.37 0.32
N THR A 380 8.18 -13.07 0.57
CA THR A 380 9.39 -12.52 1.22
C THR A 380 9.57 -13.10 2.62
N GLY A 381 8.50 -13.16 3.41
CA GLY A 381 8.53 -13.74 4.76
C GLY A 381 8.86 -15.24 4.74
N THR A 382 8.33 -15.98 3.77
CA THR A 382 8.59 -17.43 3.60
C THR A 382 10.02 -17.70 3.13
N LEU A 383 10.57 -16.88 2.23
CA LEU A 383 11.90 -17.09 1.64
C LEU A 383 13.04 -16.57 2.51
N PHE A 384 12.87 -15.40 3.15
CA PHE A 384 13.94 -14.70 3.86
C PHE A 384 13.74 -14.62 5.37
N GLY A 385 12.59 -15.06 5.87
CA GLY A 385 12.30 -15.10 7.29
C GLY A 385 11.51 -13.91 7.83
N PRO A 386 10.93 -14.06 9.03
CA PRO A 386 10.11 -13.04 9.67
C PRO A 386 10.90 -11.91 10.34
N VAL A 387 12.16 -12.13 10.75
CA VAL A 387 12.93 -11.18 11.59
C VAL A 387 13.21 -9.86 10.85
N HIS A 388 13.80 -9.93 9.65
CA HIS A 388 14.12 -8.77 8.82
C HIS A 388 13.10 -8.55 7.69
N MET A 389 11.89 -9.09 7.85
CA MET A 389 10.86 -9.08 6.81
C MET A 389 10.54 -7.67 6.33
N ALA A 390 10.45 -6.70 7.24
CA ALA A 390 10.12 -5.32 6.88
C ALA A 390 11.17 -4.68 5.96
N VAL A 391 12.46 -4.94 6.23
CA VAL A 391 13.58 -4.47 5.40
C VAL A 391 13.62 -5.21 4.08
N ASN A 392 13.60 -6.55 4.13
CA ASN A 392 13.73 -7.40 2.94
C ASN A 392 12.59 -7.15 1.95
N TYR A 393 11.37 -6.97 2.45
CA TYR A 393 10.22 -6.61 1.61
C TYR A 393 10.35 -5.19 1.08
N GLY A 394 10.85 -4.25 1.89
CA GLY A 394 11.17 -2.89 1.43
C GLY A 394 12.18 -2.89 0.27
N LEU A 395 13.23 -3.70 0.33
CA LEU A 395 14.23 -3.84 -0.75
C LEU A 395 13.65 -4.44 -2.04
N ILE A 396 12.68 -5.35 -1.93
CA ILE A 396 11.95 -5.85 -3.10
C ILE A 396 11.03 -4.77 -3.64
N PHE A 397 10.34 -4.04 -2.75
CA PHE A 397 9.43 -2.97 -3.11
C PHE A 397 10.15 -1.78 -3.75
N SER A 398 11.43 -1.53 -3.46
CA SER A 398 12.19 -0.44 -4.12
C SER A 398 12.38 -0.67 -5.63
N ALA A 399 12.01 -1.83 -6.17
CA ALA A 399 11.81 -2.03 -7.61
C ALA A 399 10.79 -1.03 -8.20
N PHE A 400 9.89 -0.50 -7.37
CA PHE A 400 8.92 0.51 -7.75
C PHE A 400 9.58 1.82 -8.25
N ASP A 401 10.86 2.07 -7.92
CA ASP A 401 11.51 3.36 -8.23
C ASP A 401 12.51 3.28 -9.39
N SER A 402 12.90 2.07 -9.82
CA SER A 402 13.93 1.87 -10.85
C SER A 402 13.50 2.29 -12.26
N LYS A 403 12.24 2.71 -12.43
CA LYS A 403 11.75 3.31 -13.68
C LYS A 403 12.21 4.77 -13.89
N LEU A 404 12.79 5.42 -12.88
CA LEU A 404 13.24 6.81 -12.95
C LEU A 404 14.62 7.01 -13.62
N GLY A 405 15.28 5.94 -14.11
CA GLY A 405 16.65 5.99 -14.61
C GLY A 405 16.88 5.57 -16.06
N LEU A 406 15.83 5.41 -16.88
CA LEU A 406 15.99 4.91 -18.27
C LEU A 406 15.57 5.89 -19.38
N ASP A 407 15.20 7.12 -19.04
CA ASP A 407 14.92 8.19 -20.02
C ASP A 407 15.87 9.39 -19.80
N SER A 408 17.18 9.14 -19.89
CA SER A 408 18.21 10.20 -20.01
C SER A 408 18.91 10.13 -21.36
#